data_AF-Q0Q625-F1
#
_entry.id   AF-Q0Q625-F1
#
_cell.length_a   1.000
_cell.length_b   1.000
_cell.length_c   1.000
_cell.angle_alpha   90.00
_cell.angle_beta   90.00
_cell.angle_gamma   90.00
#
_symmetry.space_group_name_H-M   'P 1'
#
loop_
_entity.id
_entity.type
_entity.pdbx_description
1 polymer ?
#
loop_
_entity_poly.entity_id
_entity_poly.type
_entity_poly.pdbx_seq_one_letter_code
_entity_poly.pdbx_strand_id
1 'polypeptide(L)'
;AADVTNRRLIVVDVSSLEIVEAINVSGFPYDLQYVSGRDELWVLNWAERVTGLITQVHGDNGTLAVIKNAMEKLTHTVTDVPLRHAIHSFHITDSCHLRDEERFGYVTHIEEPGIHEVDLAAREISRFIDLSSRGCHGTYGFTYSTGSDYGFVQCFTNEKKTLQAQYPIHMKTGTVINVLTVNTGLPHISPDGKYIVSLNEHVISALYVNEERTIQIGEPIKTSMSLSDATFIARDDGYDVYVTARDMSAVVLIHASPSGMETQKLLTDVGLSKKKDWDRVKRSIVTGCEYDARYLATPATAEDAVFIIDGQRQVVSGHAQKIRGAQALVWVSGE
;
A
#
# COMPACT_ATOMS: atom_id res chain seq x y z
N ALA A 1 5.47 12.66 1.91
CA ALA A 1 4.87 12.14 3.16
C ALA A 1 3.51 12.80 3.41
N ALA A 2 2.48 12.02 3.74
CA ALA A 2 1.12 12.54 4.00
C ALA A 2 0.94 12.97 5.47
N ASP A 3 0.94 14.28 5.72
CA ASP A 3 0.60 14.88 7.02
C ASP A 3 -0.93 15.00 7.12
N VAL A 4 -1.54 13.91 7.60
CA VAL A 4 -3.00 13.80 7.77
C VAL A 4 -3.53 14.83 8.75
N THR A 5 -2.74 15.21 9.76
CA THR A 5 -3.20 16.11 10.82
C THR A 5 -3.39 17.54 10.31
N ASN A 6 -2.52 17.98 9.40
CA ASN A 6 -2.54 19.34 8.86
C ASN A 6 -3.05 19.42 7.41
N ARG A 7 -3.56 18.31 6.84
CA ARG A 7 -4.09 18.24 5.47
C ARG A 7 -3.10 18.74 4.42
N ARG A 8 -1.90 18.18 4.46
CA ARG A 8 -0.81 18.57 3.55
C ARG A 8 0.11 17.39 3.28
N LEU A 9 0.88 17.50 2.21
CA LEU A 9 2.01 16.64 1.92
C LEU A 9 3.29 17.37 2.30
N ILE A 10 4.22 16.66 2.94
CA ILE A 10 5.57 17.14 3.24
C ILE A 10 6.52 16.47 2.27
N VAL A 11 7.29 17.28 1.54
CA VAL A 11 8.36 16.83 0.65
C VAL A 11 9.67 16.86 1.43
N VAL A 12 10.37 15.74 1.40
CA VAL A 12 11.63 15.54 2.14
C VAL A 12 12.70 15.20 1.13
N ASP A 13 13.81 15.94 1.15
CA ASP A 13 15.00 15.56 0.40
C ASP A 13 15.71 14.43 1.16
N VAL A 14 15.83 13.26 0.54
CA VAL A 14 16.35 12.08 1.24
C VAL A 14 17.85 12.15 1.47
N SER A 15 18.59 12.93 0.67
CA SER A 15 20.04 13.10 0.83
C SER A 15 20.37 13.97 2.04
N SER A 16 19.63 15.08 2.24
CA SER A 16 19.82 15.96 3.40
C SER A 16 18.95 15.62 4.61
N LEU A 17 17.90 14.82 4.42
CA LEU A 17 16.83 14.54 5.39
C LEU A 17 16.09 15.81 5.84
N GLU A 18 16.05 16.84 4.99
CA GLU A 18 15.39 18.11 5.27
C GLU A 18 14.04 18.25 4.54
N ILE A 19 13.13 19.01 5.16
CA ILE A 19 11.84 19.36 4.56
C ILE A 19 12.08 20.48 3.54
N VAL A 20 11.73 20.24 2.29
CA VAL A 20 11.90 21.20 1.18
C VAL A 20 10.61 21.88 0.76
N GLU A 21 9.46 21.25 0.99
CA GLU A 21 8.15 21.82 0.63
C GLU A 21 7.03 21.26 1.53
N ALA A 22 5.96 22.05 1.67
CA ALA A 22 4.68 21.59 2.20
C ALA A 22 3.55 21.96 1.22
N ILE A 23 2.86 20.96 0.69
CA ILE A 23 1.80 21.11 -0.32
C ILE A 23 0.45 20.90 0.35
N ASN A 24 -0.41 21.92 0.36
CA ASN A 24 -1.75 21.78 0.94
C ASN A 24 -2.65 20.92 0.06
N VAL A 25 -3.46 20.06 0.68
CA VAL A 25 -4.50 19.28 0.00
C VAL A 25 -5.87 19.59 0.59
N SER A 26 -6.92 19.39 -0.21
CA SER A 26 -8.30 19.73 0.17
C SER A 26 -8.88 18.80 1.24
N GLY A 27 -8.48 17.52 1.26
CA GLY A 27 -8.94 16.51 2.21
C GLY A 27 -7.86 15.97 3.14
N PHE A 28 -8.08 14.75 3.68
CA PHE A 28 -7.14 14.08 4.58
C PHE A 28 -6.33 13.04 3.79
N PRO A 29 -5.05 13.31 3.45
CA PRO A 29 -4.29 12.45 2.55
C PRO A 29 -3.99 11.10 3.21
N TYR A 30 -4.70 10.04 2.80
CA TYR A 30 -4.66 8.73 3.42
C TYR A 30 -3.65 7.79 2.76
N ASP A 31 -3.56 7.81 1.43
CA ASP A 31 -2.61 6.98 0.68
C ASP A 31 -2.00 7.75 -0.47
N LEU A 32 -0.77 7.36 -0.85
CA LEU A 32 0.03 8.02 -1.87
C LEU A 32 0.57 6.99 -2.85
N GLN A 33 0.45 7.25 -4.15
CA GLN A 33 0.94 6.39 -5.22
C GLN A 33 1.62 7.25 -6.29
N TYR A 34 2.86 6.93 -6.66
CA TYR A 34 3.61 7.68 -7.66
C TYR A 34 3.67 6.93 -8.99
N VAL A 35 3.51 7.64 -10.10
CA VAL A 35 3.56 7.13 -11.46
C VAL A 35 4.77 7.74 -12.15
N SER A 36 5.90 7.01 -12.12
CA SER A 36 7.18 7.45 -12.65
C SER A 36 7.09 7.90 -14.12
N GLY A 37 6.47 7.07 -14.99
CA GLY A 37 6.35 7.37 -16.43
C GLY A 37 5.53 8.61 -16.78
N ARG A 38 4.80 9.21 -15.84
CA ARG A 38 3.99 10.43 -16.03
C ARG A 38 4.44 11.60 -15.15
N ASP A 39 5.38 11.35 -14.25
CA ASP A 39 5.71 12.25 -13.13
C ASP A 39 4.45 12.76 -12.39
N GLU A 40 3.58 11.81 -12.02
CA GLU A 40 2.32 12.11 -11.34
C GLU A 40 2.25 11.44 -9.96
N LEU A 41 2.03 12.25 -8.93
CA LEU A 41 1.69 11.78 -7.59
C LEU A 41 0.17 11.78 -7.41
N TRP A 42 -0.38 10.59 -7.22
CA TRP A 42 -1.78 10.36 -6.92
C TRP A 42 -2.01 10.30 -5.41
N VAL A 43 -3.02 11.02 -4.95
CA VAL A 43 -3.35 11.21 -3.54
C VAL A 43 -4.77 10.77 -3.30
N LEU A 44 -4.95 9.72 -2.50
CA LEU A 44 -6.24 9.37 -1.94
C LEU A 44 -6.51 10.25 -0.71
N ASN A 45 -7.52 11.11 -0.80
CA ASN A 45 -7.95 11.97 0.28
C ASN A 45 -9.26 11.45 0.88
N TRP A 46 -9.30 11.19 2.17
CA TRP A 46 -10.55 10.89 2.86
C TRP A 46 -11.35 12.16 3.14
N ALA A 47 -12.69 12.05 3.05
CA ALA A 47 -13.61 13.17 3.21
C ALA A 47 -13.64 13.71 4.65
N GLU A 48 -13.55 12.81 5.62
CA GLU A 48 -13.48 13.16 7.03
C GLU A 48 -12.11 12.82 7.59
N ARG A 49 -11.72 13.56 8.63
CA ARG A 49 -10.62 13.11 9.47
C ARG A 49 -11.14 11.83 10.10
N VAL A 50 -10.56 10.69 9.73
CA VAL A 50 -10.99 9.44 10.36
C VAL A 50 -10.63 9.50 11.84
N THR A 51 -11.67 9.71 12.63
CA THR A 51 -11.63 9.94 14.07
C THR A 51 -12.21 8.76 14.84
N GLY A 52 -12.94 7.86 14.15
CA GLY A 52 -13.40 6.54 14.61
C GLY A 52 -12.50 5.38 14.17
N LEU A 53 -12.87 4.15 14.53
CA LEU A 53 -12.28 2.93 13.96
C LEU A 53 -12.52 2.95 12.44
N ILE A 54 -11.49 2.70 11.63
CA ILE A 54 -11.66 2.23 10.24
C ILE A 54 -12.26 0.83 10.36
N THR A 55 -13.54 0.78 10.72
CA THR A 55 -14.31 -0.43 10.48
C THR A 55 -14.37 -0.49 8.97
N GLN A 56 -13.95 -1.60 8.36
CA GLN A 56 -13.98 -1.79 6.91
C GLN A 56 -15.43 -1.77 6.34
N VAL A 57 -16.37 -1.19 7.08
CA VAL A 57 -17.82 -1.34 7.00
C VAL A 57 -18.51 0.03 6.90
N HIS A 58 -17.94 1.15 7.37
CA HIS A 58 -18.63 2.45 7.37
C HIS A 58 -17.72 3.69 7.21
N GLY A 59 -18.04 4.55 6.24
CA GLY A 59 -17.66 5.97 6.22
C GLY A 59 -16.33 6.34 5.55
N ASP A 60 -15.50 5.35 5.20
CA ASP A 60 -14.16 5.57 4.62
C ASP A 60 -14.25 5.81 3.10
N ASN A 61 -14.81 6.97 2.78
CA ASN A 61 -15.10 7.43 1.43
C ASN A 61 -14.15 8.59 1.08
N GLY A 62 -13.33 8.39 0.06
CA GLY A 62 -12.33 9.35 -0.38
C GLY A 62 -12.51 9.86 -1.81
N THR A 63 -11.79 10.93 -2.11
CA THR A 63 -11.58 11.49 -3.44
C THR A 63 -10.14 11.25 -3.88
N LEU A 64 -9.91 11.22 -5.20
CA LEU A 64 -8.56 11.21 -5.75
C LEU A 64 -8.16 12.61 -6.18
N ALA A 65 -6.89 12.93 -5.98
CA ALA A 65 -6.27 14.11 -6.54
C ALA A 65 -4.91 13.76 -7.14
N VAL A 66 -4.45 14.56 -8.09
CA VAL A 66 -3.18 14.37 -8.79
C VAL A 66 -2.32 15.64 -8.66
N ILE A 67 -1.05 15.43 -8.37
CA ILE A 67 0.02 16.42 -8.43
C ILE A 67 0.92 16.03 -9.61
N LYS A 68 1.04 16.92 -10.59
CA LYS A 68 1.94 16.74 -11.74
C LYS A 68 3.32 17.29 -11.43
N ASN A 69 4.31 16.82 -12.19
CA ASN A 69 5.69 17.28 -12.13
C ASN A 69 6.28 17.08 -10.73
N ALA A 70 5.94 15.97 -10.07
CA ALA A 70 6.26 15.69 -8.68
C ALA A 70 7.77 15.64 -8.40
N MET A 71 8.60 15.41 -9.42
CA MET A 71 10.06 15.46 -9.32
C MET A 71 10.61 16.88 -9.36
N GLU A 72 9.87 17.85 -9.90
CA GLU A 72 10.37 19.21 -10.07
C GLU A 72 10.40 19.96 -8.73
N LYS A 73 11.49 20.70 -8.47
CA LYS A 73 11.63 21.54 -7.25
C LYS A 73 10.89 22.87 -7.42
N LEU A 74 9.59 22.82 -7.67
CA LEU A 74 8.69 23.96 -7.87
C LEU A 74 7.49 23.89 -6.94
N THR A 75 6.68 24.96 -6.91
CA THR A 75 5.43 24.94 -6.14
C THR A 75 4.40 24.08 -6.86
N HIS A 76 4.01 22.98 -6.22
CA HIS A 76 3.07 22.02 -6.80
C HIS A 76 1.61 22.48 -6.66
N THR A 77 0.79 22.15 -7.67
CA THR A 77 -0.67 22.34 -7.65
C THR A 77 -1.40 21.01 -7.64
N VAL A 78 -2.46 20.92 -6.84
CA VAL A 78 -3.29 19.72 -6.69
C VAL A 78 -4.52 19.83 -7.60
N THR A 79 -4.79 18.80 -8.40
CA THR A 79 -5.98 18.72 -9.27
C THR A 79 -6.85 17.55 -8.85
N ASP A 80 -8.12 17.78 -8.52
CA ASP A 80 -9.06 16.72 -8.18
C ASP A 80 -9.41 15.86 -9.41
N VAL A 81 -9.57 14.56 -9.20
CA VAL A 81 -10.02 13.59 -10.20
C VAL A 81 -11.53 13.40 -10.04
N PRO A 82 -12.33 13.66 -11.09
CA PRO A 82 -13.79 13.61 -11.00
C PRO A 82 -14.29 12.16 -11.00
N LEU A 83 -14.35 11.55 -9.82
CA LEU A 83 -14.96 10.23 -9.62
C LEU A 83 -16.45 10.36 -9.31
N ARG A 84 -17.27 9.43 -9.84
CA ARG A 84 -18.73 9.44 -9.62
C ARG A 84 -19.12 9.06 -8.20
N HIS A 85 -18.34 8.17 -7.59
CA HIS A 85 -18.55 7.65 -6.24
C HIS A 85 -17.27 7.81 -5.44
N ALA A 86 -17.43 8.03 -4.15
CA ALA A 86 -16.29 8.05 -3.24
C ALA A 86 -15.68 6.66 -3.14
N ILE A 87 -14.36 6.61 -3.02
CA ILE A 87 -13.58 5.38 -3.10
C ILE A 87 -13.00 4.98 -1.76
N HIS A 88 -12.77 3.68 -1.55
CA HIS A 88 -12.17 3.20 -0.31
C HIS A 88 -10.65 3.07 -0.42
N SER A 89 -10.15 2.45 -1.49
CA SER A 89 -8.71 2.31 -1.73
C SER A 89 -8.38 2.51 -3.20
N PHE A 90 -7.13 2.91 -3.44
CA PHE A 90 -6.57 3.12 -4.76
C PHE A 90 -5.19 2.49 -4.83
N HIS A 91 -4.95 1.69 -5.86
CA HIS A 91 -3.70 1.00 -6.08
C HIS A 91 -3.22 1.29 -7.49
N ILE A 92 -1.94 1.62 -7.62
CA ILE A 92 -1.24 1.59 -8.88
C ILE A 92 -0.18 0.50 -8.73
N THR A 93 -0.02 -0.35 -9.73
CA THR A 93 1.03 -1.37 -9.67
C THR A 93 2.38 -0.67 -9.53
N ASP A 94 3.21 -1.22 -8.66
CA ASP A 94 4.47 -0.62 -8.24
C ASP A 94 5.32 -0.21 -9.46
N SER A 95 5.38 1.10 -9.68
CA SER A 95 6.01 1.73 -10.85
C SER A 95 7.52 1.94 -10.67
N CYS A 96 8.07 1.64 -9.48
CA CYS A 96 9.51 1.72 -9.22
C CYS A 96 10.31 0.70 -10.05
N HIS A 97 9.68 -0.40 -10.46
CA HIS A 97 10.34 -1.54 -11.11
C HIS A 97 9.89 -1.79 -12.55
N LEU A 98 8.86 -1.07 -13.01
CA LEU A 98 8.25 -1.26 -14.32
C LEU A 98 8.25 0.10 -15.04
N ARG A 99 9.22 0.28 -15.94
CA ARG A 99 9.42 1.51 -16.72
C ARG A 99 8.38 1.74 -17.82
N ASP A 100 7.45 0.81 -17.99
CA ASP A 100 6.35 0.97 -18.95
C ASP A 100 5.32 1.96 -18.38
N GLU A 101 4.64 2.70 -19.27
CA GLU A 101 3.55 3.59 -18.89
C GLU A 101 2.44 2.78 -18.20
N GLU A 102 2.49 2.69 -16.87
CA GLU A 102 1.37 2.18 -16.10
C GLU A 102 0.15 2.98 -16.53
N ARG A 103 -0.80 2.25 -17.13
CA ARG A 103 -1.93 2.85 -17.81
C ARG A 103 -3.08 2.98 -16.84
N PHE A 104 -3.18 2.05 -15.88
CA PHE A 104 -4.35 1.90 -15.06
C PHE A 104 -4.01 1.95 -13.58
N GLY A 105 -4.84 2.69 -12.84
CA GLY A 105 -4.99 2.50 -11.41
C GLY A 105 -6.22 1.64 -11.13
N TYR A 106 -6.30 1.08 -9.93
CA TYR A 106 -7.37 0.18 -9.53
C TYR A 106 -7.99 0.68 -8.24
N VAL A 107 -9.32 0.72 -8.24
CA VAL A 107 -10.12 1.28 -7.15
C VAL A 107 -11.01 0.20 -6.55
N THR A 108 -11.08 0.17 -5.22
CA THR A 108 -12.04 -0.66 -4.48
C THR A 108 -13.10 0.20 -3.81
N HIS A 109 -14.29 -0.37 -3.62
CA HIS A 109 -15.40 0.27 -2.92
C HIS A 109 -16.03 -0.70 -1.94
N ILE A 110 -16.24 -0.26 -0.70
CA ILE A 110 -16.87 -1.07 0.34
C ILE A 110 -18.32 -1.44 0.02
N GLU A 111 -19.00 -0.69 -0.86
CA GLU A 111 -20.40 -0.93 -1.25
C GLU A 111 -20.55 -1.56 -2.64
N GLU A 112 -19.46 -1.79 -3.38
CA GLU A 112 -19.55 -2.33 -4.73
C GLU A 112 -18.84 -3.67 -4.85
N PRO A 113 -19.46 -4.66 -5.52
CA PRO A 113 -18.97 -6.03 -5.54
C PRO A 113 -17.90 -6.22 -6.62
N GLY A 114 -16.87 -5.36 -6.67
CA GLY A 114 -15.88 -5.42 -7.75
C GLY A 114 -14.75 -4.41 -7.64
N ILE A 115 -13.96 -4.33 -8.71
CA ILE A 115 -12.81 -3.42 -8.84
C ILE A 115 -13.05 -2.54 -10.07
N HIS A 116 -12.79 -1.24 -9.93
CA HIS A 116 -12.78 -0.32 -11.08
C HIS A 116 -11.36 -0.09 -11.55
N GLU A 117 -11.16 -0.17 -12.86
CA GLU A 117 -9.94 0.22 -13.55
C GLU A 117 -10.08 1.68 -13.97
N VAL A 118 -9.13 2.52 -13.56
CA VAL A 118 -9.08 3.96 -13.84
C VAL A 118 -7.96 4.20 -14.84
N ASP A 119 -8.26 4.70 -16.02
CA ASP A 119 -7.23 5.13 -16.98
C ASP A 119 -6.55 6.38 -16.41
N LEU A 120 -5.25 6.29 -16.13
CA LEU A 120 -4.49 7.34 -15.44
C LEU A 120 -4.33 8.59 -16.33
N ALA A 121 -4.26 8.41 -17.65
CA ALA A 121 -4.14 9.51 -18.60
C ALA A 121 -5.47 10.27 -18.74
N ALA A 122 -6.57 9.53 -18.93
CA ALA A 122 -7.90 10.11 -19.07
C ALA A 122 -8.50 10.56 -17.73
N ARG A 123 -8.05 9.97 -16.62
CA ARG A 123 -8.57 10.17 -15.26
C ARG A 123 -10.04 9.78 -15.14
N GLU A 124 -10.41 8.71 -15.83
CA GLU A 124 -11.77 8.20 -15.94
C GLU A 124 -11.81 6.69 -15.71
N ILE A 125 -12.96 6.19 -15.23
CA ILE A 125 -13.20 4.76 -15.11
C ILE A 125 -13.28 4.16 -16.52
N SER A 126 -12.42 3.19 -16.80
CA SER A 126 -12.32 2.52 -18.10
C SER A 126 -13.02 1.16 -18.11
N ARG A 127 -13.00 0.44 -16.98
CA ARG A 127 -13.56 -0.91 -16.86
C ARG A 127 -13.99 -1.20 -15.43
N PHE A 128 -15.04 -2.03 -15.28
CA PHE A 128 -15.44 -2.62 -14.00
C PHE A 128 -15.32 -4.15 -14.06
N ILE A 129 -14.67 -4.73 -13.06
CA ILE A 129 -14.55 -6.19 -12.88
C ILE A 129 -15.56 -6.60 -11.81
N ASP A 130 -16.69 -7.17 -12.25
CA ASP A 130 -17.79 -7.59 -11.39
C ASP A 130 -17.52 -8.97 -10.74
N LEU A 131 -17.54 -9.00 -9.42
CA LEU A 131 -17.31 -10.17 -8.56
C LEU A 131 -18.60 -10.64 -7.86
N SER A 132 -19.74 -10.00 -8.11
CA SER A 132 -21.03 -10.31 -7.47
C SER A 132 -21.46 -11.77 -7.65
N SER A 133 -21.22 -12.33 -8.84
CA SER A 133 -21.51 -13.74 -9.16
C SER A 133 -20.74 -14.75 -8.31
N ARG A 134 -19.68 -14.31 -7.63
CA ARG A 134 -18.86 -15.12 -6.71
C ARG A 134 -19.17 -14.83 -5.24
N GLY A 135 -20.27 -14.14 -4.95
CA GLY A 135 -20.73 -13.83 -3.59
C GLY A 135 -20.06 -12.61 -2.98
N CYS A 136 -19.50 -11.74 -3.81
CA CYS A 136 -18.90 -10.50 -3.35
C CYS A 136 -19.97 -9.41 -3.13
N HIS A 137 -19.87 -8.67 -2.03
CA HIS A 137 -20.78 -7.57 -1.68
C HIS A 137 -20.09 -6.21 -1.49
N GLY A 138 -18.75 -6.17 -1.56
CA GLY A 138 -17.96 -4.97 -1.31
C GLY A 138 -16.47 -5.32 -1.27
N THR A 139 -15.61 -4.46 -1.80
CA THR A 139 -14.17 -4.69 -1.90
C THR A 139 -13.35 -3.70 -1.06
N TYR A 140 -12.29 -4.19 -0.41
CA TYR A 140 -11.39 -3.38 0.39
C TYR A 140 -9.95 -3.87 0.27
N GLY A 141 -9.03 -3.03 -0.19
CA GLY A 141 -7.64 -3.44 -0.37
C GLY A 141 -7.44 -4.33 -1.59
N PHE A 142 -6.40 -3.99 -2.35
CA PHE A 142 -6.09 -4.61 -3.61
C PHE A 142 -4.60 -4.52 -3.88
N THR A 143 -4.05 -5.54 -4.54
CA THR A 143 -2.68 -5.53 -5.05
C THR A 143 -2.64 -6.26 -6.39
N TYR A 144 -1.78 -5.81 -7.30
CA TYR A 144 -1.63 -6.38 -8.64
C TYR A 144 -0.17 -6.40 -9.06
N SER A 145 0.27 -7.52 -9.63
CA SER A 145 1.54 -7.62 -10.36
C SER A 145 1.28 -7.85 -11.84
N THR A 146 1.81 -6.96 -12.68
CA THR A 146 1.81 -7.14 -14.14
C THR A 146 2.68 -8.33 -14.57
N GLY A 147 3.69 -8.71 -13.77
CA GLY A 147 4.58 -9.83 -14.03
C GLY A 147 3.86 -11.18 -14.04
N SER A 148 2.90 -11.38 -13.14
CA SER A 148 2.10 -12.61 -13.06
C SER A 148 0.69 -12.49 -13.64
N ASP A 149 0.22 -11.27 -13.89
CA ASP A 149 -1.18 -10.94 -14.23
C ASP A 149 -2.20 -11.31 -13.12
N TYR A 150 -1.73 -11.56 -11.90
CA TYR A 150 -2.59 -11.83 -10.75
C TYR A 150 -2.86 -10.57 -9.94
N GLY A 151 -4.14 -10.24 -9.80
CA GLY A 151 -4.66 -9.32 -8.81
C GLY A 151 -5.24 -10.07 -7.62
N PHE A 152 -5.07 -9.53 -6.42
CA PHE A 152 -5.65 -10.07 -5.19
C PHE A 152 -6.44 -8.99 -4.50
N VAL A 153 -7.75 -9.20 -4.36
CA VAL A 153 -8.68 -8.26 -3.70
C VAL A 153 -9.30 -8.91 -2.48
N GLN A 154 -9.47 -8.17 -1.37
CA GLN A 154 -10.37 -8.64 -0.31
C GLN A 154 -11.79 -8.23 -0.62
N CYS A 155 -12.70 -9.16 -0.34
CA CYS A 155 -14.11 -8.92 -0.49
C CYS A 155 -14.90 -9.37 0.73
N PHE A 156 -15.94 -8.59 1.07
CA PHE A 156 -17.01 -9.03 1.96
C PHE A 156 -17.89 -10.06 1.29
N THR A 157 -18.00 -11.24 1.89
CA THR A 157 -18.77 -12.37 1.34
C THR A 157 -20.19 -12.45 1.89
N ASN A 158 -20.64 -11.38 2.56
CA ASN A 158 -22.02 -11.22 3.00
C ASN A 158 -22.43 -9.75 3.06
N GLU A 159 -23.73 -9.47 2.92
CA GLU A 159 -24.29 -8.11 2.96
C GLU A 159 -23.99 -7.37 4.26
N LYS A 160 -23.87 -8.10 5.38
CA LYS A 160 -23.54 -7.53 6.70
C LYS A 160 -22.06 -7.18 6.85
N LYS A 161 -21.21 -7.53 5.88
CA LYS A 161 -19.75 -7.27 5.85
C LYS A 161 -19.00 -7.80 7.08
N THR A 162 -19.43 -8.95 7.58
CA THR A 162 -18.81 -9.63 8.72
C THR A 162 -17.94 -10.81 8.30
N LEU A 163 -18.11 -11.29 7.06
CA LEU A 163 -17.33 -12.39 6.49
C LEU A 163 -16.49 -11.86 5.34
N GLN A 164 -15.27 -12.37 5.24
CA GLN A 164 -14.24 -11.86 4.34
C GLN A 164 -13.55 -13.02 3.63
N ALA A 165 -13.17 -12.80 2.39
CA ALA A 165 -12.31 -13.70 1.64
C ALA A 165 -11.49 -12.93 0.62
N GLN A 166 -10.35 -13.50 0.25
CA GLN A 166 -9.49 -12.99 -0.80
C GLN A 166 -9.81 -13.68 -2.12
N TYR A 167 -9.86 -12.88 -3.19
CA TYR A 167 -10.20 -13.31 -4.53
C TYR A 167 -8.97 -13.08 -5.41
N PRO A 168 -8.22 -14.14 -5.75
CA PRO A 168 -7.25 -14.09 -6.82
C PRO A 168 -7.96 -13.97 -8.17
N ILE A 169 -7.52 -13.02 -9.00
CA ILE A 169 -8.13 -12.66 -10.27
C ILE A 169 -7.06 -12.57 -11.35
N HIS A 170 -7.33 -13.12 -12.52
CA HIS A 170 -6.59 -12.78 -13.74
C HIS A 170 -7.05 -11.41 -14.23
N MET A 171 -6.24 -10.37 -14.08
CA MET A 171 -6.70 -8.99 -14.29
C MET A 171 -7.07 -8.70 -15.74
N LYS A 172 -6.33 -9.24 -16.71
CA LYS A 172 -6.66 -9.08 -18.14
C LYS A 172 -8.06 -9.63 -18.47
N THR A 173 -8.41 -10.81 -17.96
CA THR A 173 -9.69 -11.45 -18.28
C THR A 173 -10.80 -11.13 -17.27
N GLY A 174 -10.48 -10.61 -16.09
CA GLY A 174 -11.42 -10.43 -14.98
C GLY A 174 -11.90 -11.75 -14.37
N THR A 175 -11.19 -12.86 -14.61
CA THR A 175 -11.63 -14.19 -14.14
C THR A 175 -11.15 -14.46 -12.72
N VAL A 176 -12.10 -14.75 -11.82
CA VAL A 176 -11.81 -15.23 -10.46
C VAL A 176 -11.34 -16.68 -10.51
N ILE A 177 -10.15 -16.93 -9.97
CA ILE A 177 -9.52 -18.26 -9.96
C ILE A 177 -10.05 -19.09 -8.81
N ASN A 178 -10.12 -18.49 -7.62
CA ASN A 178 -10.58 -19.15 -6.40
C ASN A 178 -11.16 -18.13 -5.40
N VAL A 179 -11.81 -18.60 -4.35
CA VAL A 179 -12.26 -17.79 -3.20
C VAL A 179 -11.56 -18.32 -1.95
N LEU A 180 -10.64 -17.55 -1.40
CA LEU A 180 -9.76 -17.97 -0.29
C LEU A 180 -10.24 -17.35 1.02
N THR A 181 -10.88 -18.17 1.86
CA THR A 181 -11.45 -17.72 3.15
C THR A 181 -10.43 -17.67 4.30
N VAL A 182 -9.23 -18.20 4.09
CA VAL A 182 -8.16 -18.26 5.11
C VAL A 182 -7.11 -17.14 4.94
N ASN A 183 -7.08 -16.47 3.79
CA ASN A 183 -6.14 -15.40 3.46
C ASN A 183 -6.82 -14.03 3.55
N THR A 184 -7.33 -13.66 4.72
CA THR A 184 -7.95 -12.34 4.94
C THR A 184 -6.91 -11.28 5.29
N GLY A 185 -7.27 -10.00 5.16
CA GLY A 185 -6.39 -8.86 5.50
C GLY A 185 -5.81 -8.11 4.29
N LEU A 186 -5.01 -7.07 4.50
CA LEU A 186 -4.50 -6.22 3.42
C LEU A 186 -3.46 -7.00 2.59
N PRO A 187 -3.67 -7.23 1.28
CA PRO A 187 -2.73 -7.98 0.46
C PRO A 187 -1.59 -7.10 -0.06
N HIS A 188 -0.39 -7.68 -0.12
CA HIS A 188 0.81 -7.12 -0.75
C HIS A 188 1.44 -8.22 -1.61
N ILE A 189 1.99 -7.84 -2.75
CA ILE A 189 2.57 -8.76 -3.72
C ILE A 189 4.02 -8.38 -4.06
N SER A 190 4.88 -9.39 -4.23
CA SER A 190 6.22 -9.16 -4.75
C SER A 190 6.17 -8.61 -6.19
N PRO A 191 7.18 -7.83 -6.63
CA PRO A 191 7.20 -7.28 -7.98
C PRO A 191 6.98 -8.30 -9.10
N ASP A 192 7.56 -9.50 -9.00
CA ASP A 192 7.39 -10.59 -9.95
C ASP A 192 6.06 -11.37 -9.84
N GLY A 193 5.25 -11.06 -8.82
CA GLY A 193 3.96 -11.67 -8.61
C GLY A 193 3.98 -13.07 -7.98
N LYS A 194 5.15 -13.55 -7.50
CA LYS A 194 5.32 -14.91 -6.96
C LYS A 194 4.94 -15.06 -5.49
N TYR A 195 5.08 -14.01 -4.69
CA TYR A 195 4.89 -14.04 -3.24
C TYR A 195 3.83 -13.04 -2.83
N ILE A 196 2.78 -13.51 -2.15
CA ILE A 196 1.71 -12.65 -1.64
C ILE A 196 1.68 -12.79 -0.13
N VAL A 197 1.71 -11.66 0.57
CA VAL A 197 1.46 -11.59 2.02
C VAL A 197 0.16 -10.85 2.27
N SER A 198 -0.71 -11.38 3.12
CA SER A 198 -1.91 -10.69 3.57
C SER A 198 -1.81 -10.43 5.06
N LEU A 199 -1.93 -9.16 5.44
CA LEU A 199 -1.77 -8.71 6.82
C LEU A 199 -3.14 -8.58 7.48
N ASN A 200 -3.40 -9.41 8.49
CA ASN A 200 -4.61 -9.36 9.30
C ASN A 200 -4.26 -9.29 10.79
N GLU A 201 -4.23 -8.07 11.33
CA GLU A 201 -3.87 -7.75 12.72
C GLU A 201 -2.61 -8.45 13.22
N HIS A 202 -2.74 -9.68 13.71
CA HIS A 202 -1.72 -10.50 14.35
C HIS A 202 -1.29 -11.72 13.51
N VAL A 203 -1.73 -11.80 12.26
CA VAL A 203 -1.49 -12.92 11.35
C VAL A 203 -0.98 -12.42 10.00
N ILE A 204 0.08 -13.03 9.52
CA ILE A 204 0.60 -12.88 8.16
C ILE A 204 0.25 -14.17 7.41
N SER A 205 -0.68 -14.09 6.48
CA SER A 205 -1.04 -15.21 5.62
C SER A 205 -0.22 -15.14 4.33
N ALA A 206 0.27 -16.29 3.86
CA ALA A 206 1.13 -16.38 2.68
C ALA A 206 0.42 -17.11 1.53
N LEU A 207 0.58 -16.61 0.30
CA LEU A 207 0.33 -17.37 -0.91
C LEU A 207 1.56 -17.35 -1.81
N TYR A 208 1.71 -18.42 -2.58
CA TYR A 208 2.77 -18.58 -3.57
C TYR A 208 2.15 -18.85 -4.94
N VAL A 209 2.69 -18.21 -5.97
CA VAL A 209 2.40 -18.53 -7.36
C VAL A 209 3.58 -19.33 -7.90
N ASN A 210 3.37 -20.60 -8.21
CA ASN A 210 4.44 -21.44 -8.76
C ASN A 210 4.65 -21.20 -10.27
N GLU A 211 5.67 -21.85 -10.85
CA GLU A 211 5.99 -21.73 -12.28
C GLU A 211 4.85 -22.19 -13.21
N GLU A 212 3.99 -23.10 -12.73
CA GLU A 212 2.77 -23.55 -13.43
C GLU A 212 1.59 -22.57 -13.28
N ARG A 213 1.81 -21.42 -12.62
CA ARG A 213 0.80 -20.40 -12.33
C ARG A 213 -0.38 -20.92 -11.51
N THR A 214 -0.09 -21.83 -10.59
CA THR A 214 -1.04 -22.30 -9.59
C THR A 214 -0.77 -21.61 -8.26
N ILE A 215 -1.84 -21.34 -7.52
CA ILE A 215 -1.77 -20.67 -6.22
C ILE A 215 -1.69 -21.73 -5.13
N GLN A 216 -0.64 -21.64 -4.31
CA GLN A 216 -0.43 -22.50 -3.14
C GLN A 216 -0.57 -21.68 -1.87
N ILE A 217 -1.23 -22.26 -0.86
CA ILE A 217 -1.42 -21.63 0.45
C ILE A 217 -0.25 -22.00 1.35
N GLY A 218 0.41 -20.99 1.90
CA GLY A 218 1.48 -21.16 2.88
C GLY A 218 0.98 -21.26 4.31
N GLU A 219 1.87 -21.73 5.18
CA GLU A 219 1.64 -21.69 6.63
C GLU A 219 1.60 -20.22 7.11
N PRO A 220 0.57 -19.82 7.88
CA PRO A 220 0.47 -18.47 8.38
C PRO A 220 1.43 -18.22 9.55
N ILE A 221 2.01 -17.03 9.61
CA ILE A 221 2.89 -16.60 10.70
C ILE A 221 2.05 -15.80 11.71
N LYS A 222 2.00 -16.28 12.96
CA LYS A 222 1.33 -15.59 14.07
C LYS A 222 2.32 -14.71 14.82
N THR A 223 1.88 -13.51 15.20
CA THR A 223 2.69 -12.54 15.94
C THR A 223 1.86 -11.89 17.06
N SER A 224 2.52 -11.31 18.05
CA SER A 224 1.88 -10.44 19.04
C SER A 224 1.74 -8.99 18.58
N MET A 225 2.36 -8.63 17.45
CA MET A 225 2.40 -7.27 16.89
C MET A 225 1.11 -6.94 16.15
N SER A 226 0.66 -5.69 16.23
CA SER A 226 -0.42 -5.16 15.39
C SER A 226 0.15 -4.71 14.03
N LEU A 227 0.12 -5.63 13.06
CA LEU A 227 0.71 -5.49 11.72
C LEU A 227 0.01 -4.39 10.90
N SER A 228 0.79 -3.59 10.15
CA SER A 228 0.25 -2.46 9.41
C SER A 228 0.42 -2.48 7.90
N ASP A 229 1.63 -2.66 7.40
CA ASP A 229 1.95 -2.52 5.98
C ASP A 229 3.16 -3.41 5.65
N ALA A 230 3.32 -3.78 4.38
CA ALA A 230 4.43 -4.59 3.92
C ALA A 230 4.99 -4.12 2.57
N THR A 231 6.31 -4.28 2.41
CA THR A 231 6.99 -4.10 1.13
C THR A 231 8.10 -5.12 0.95
N PHE A 232 8.59 -5.24 -0.28
CA PHE A 232 9.52 -6.28 -0.71
C PHE A 232 10.84 -5.68 -1.19
N ILE A 233 11.95 -6.34 -0.86
CA ILE A 233 13.25 -6.09 -1.47
C ILE A 233 13.78 -7.40 -2.05
N ALA A 234 14.16 -7.40 -3.32
CA ALA A 234 14.70 -8.56 -4.01
C ALA A 234 15.99 -9.10 -3.34
N ARG A 235 16.13 -10.42 -3.41
CA ARG A 235 17.29 -11.22 -3.03
C ARG A 235 17.60 -12.23 -4.12
N ASP A 236 18.77 -12.86 -4.04
CA ASP A 236 19.23 -13.82 -5.06
C ASP A 236 18.27 -15.01 -5.24
N ASP A 237 17.57 -15.43 -4.18
CA ASP A 237 16.69 -16.60 -4.12
C ASP A 237 15.23 -16.26 -3.74
N GLY A 238 14.84 -14.99 -3.78
CA GLY A 238 13.49 -14.57 -3.43
C GLY A 238 13.40 -13.11 -3.00
N TYR A 239 12.70 -12.85 -1.90
CA TYR A 239 12.50 -11.50 -1.38
C TYR A 239 12.62 -11.44 0.13
N ASP A 240 13.19 -10.35 0.62
CA ASP A 240 13.00 -9.91 1.99
C ASP A 240 11.73 -9.07 2.07
N VAL A 241 10.78 -9.51 2.87
CA VAL A 241 9.51 -8.82 3.18
C VAL A 241 9.66 -8.07 4.49
N TYR A 242 9.45 -6.75 4.43
CA TYR A 242 9.50 -5.86 5.57
C TYR A 242 8.10 -5.51 6.01
N VAL A 243 7.73 -5.87 7.23
CA VAL A 243 6.37 -5.69 7.76
C VAL A 243 6.38 -4.78 8.99
N THR A 244 5.67 -3.66 8.93
CA THR A 244 5.60 -2.69 10.04
C THR A 244 4.57 -3.09 11.09
N ALA A 245 4.79 -2.63 12.33
CA ALA A 245 3.79 -2.65 13.38
C ALA A 245 3.30 -1.25 13.78
N ARG A 246 2.01 -1.16 14.11
CA ARG A 246 1.38 0.05 14.65
C ARG A 246 1.76 0.28 16.12
N ASP A 247 1.85 -0.79 16.89
CA ASP A 247 1.96 -0.78 18.35
C ASP A 247 3.38 -0.96 18.88
N MET A 248 4.35 -1.24 18.00
CA MET A 248 5.75 -1.48 18.37
C MET A 248 6.74 -0.66 17.55
N SER A 249 7.88 -0.34 18.15
CA SER A 249 9.02 0.28 17.46
C SER A 249 9.80 -0.81 16.73
N ALA A 250 9.13 -1.46 15.77
CA ALA A 250 9.70 -2.59 15.09
C ALA A 250 9.18 -2.81 13.66
N VAL A 251 10.06 -3.39 12.83
CA VAL A 251 9.74 -3.97 11.52
C VAL A 251 10.16 -5.43 11.53
N VAL A 252 9.22 -6.34 11.23
CA VAL A 252 9.50 -7.77 11.06
C VAL A 252 10.14 -7.97 9.70
N LEU A 253 11.26 -8.70 9.67
CA LEU A 253 11.88 -9.15 8.44
C LEU A 253 11.56 -10.62 8.22
N ILE A 254 10.91 -10.92 7.11
CA ILE A 254 10.60 -12.28 6.66
C ILE A 254 11.33 -12.50 5.35
N HIS A 255 12.00 -13.65 5.21
CA HIS A 255 12.54 -14.07 3.93
C HIS A 255 11.52 -14.98 3.24
N ALA A 256 11.15 -14.66 2.01
CA ALA A 256 10.24 -15.40 1.17
C ALA A 256 11.00 -15.99 -0.02
N SER A 257 10.99 -17.32 -0.12
CA SER A 257 11.66 -18.06 -1.20
C SER A 257 10.79 -19.24 -1.63
N PRO A 258 11.16 -20.01 -2.67
CA PRO A 258 10.41 -21.20 -3.07
C PRO A 258 10.26 -22.27 -1.97
N SER A 259 11.10 -22.24 -0.92
CA SER A 259 10.98 -23.16 0.22
C SER A 259 9.93 -22.71 1.25
N GLY A 260 9.47 -21.46 1.18
CA GLY A 260 8.47 -20.89 2.06
C GLY A 260 8.87 -19.50 2.59
N MET A 261 8.13 -19.05 3.61
CA MET A 261 8.37 -17.80 4.32
C MET A 261 8.89 -18.08 5.73
N GLU A 262 10.02 -17.47 6.09
CA GLU A 262 10.64 -17.62 7.40
C GLU A 262 10.93 -16.26 8.02
N THR A 263 10.55 -16.08 9.29
CA THR A 263 10.91 -14.87 10.05
C THR A 263 12.41 -14.89 10.35
N GLN A 264 13.14 -13.93 9.81
CA GLN A 264 14.59 -13.83 9.99
C GLN A 264 14.94 -13.06 11.27
N LYS A 265 14.38 -11.85 11.42
CA LYS A 265 14.69 -10.98 12.55
C LYS A 265 13.65 -9.87 12.74
N LEU A 266 13.79 -9.17 13.86
CA LEU A 266 13.05 -7.96 14.17
C LEU A 266 14.01 -6.77 14.14
N LEU A 267 13.75 -5.78 13.29
CA LEU A 267 14.45 -4.50 13.31
C LEU A 267 13.80 -3.60 14.35
N THR A 268 14.56 -3.15 15.34
CA THR A 268 14.11 -2.20 16.36
C THR A 268 14.49 -0.77 15.99
N ASP A 269 14.11 0.19 16.84
CA ASP A 269 14.57 1.59 16.75
C ASP A 269 14.10 2.34 15.49
N VAL A 270 12.96 1.91 14.93
CA VAL A 270 12.28 2.56 13.79
C VAL A 270 11.24 3.61 14.22
N GLY A 271 11.19 3.94 15.51
CA GLY A 271 10.21 4.85 16.12
C GLY A 271 8.82 4.24 16.33
N LEU A 272 7.94 4.96 17.01
CA LEU A 272 6.60 4.50 17.40
C LEU A 272 5.48 5.25 16.67
N SER A 273 4.31 4.61 16.57
CA SER A 273 3.07 5.33 16.32
C SER A 273 2.50 5.83 17.65
N LYS A 274 1.90 7.03 17.69
CA LYS A 274 1.22 7.54 18.89
C LYS A 274 0.15 6.55 19.35
N LYS A 275 0.06 6.28 20.66
CA LYS A 275 -0.86 5.25 21.21
C LYS A 275 -2.34 5.47 20.89
N LYS A 276 -2.76 6.74 20.79
CA LYS A 276 -4.13 7.11 20.38
C LYS A 276 -4.46 6.64 18.95
N ASP A 277 -3.43 6.35 18.16
CA ASP A 277 -3.49 6.07 16.74
C ASP A 277 -3.36 4.57 16.40
N TRP A 278 -3.15 3.69 17.39
CA TRP A 278 -2.91 2.25 17.17
C TRP A 278 -4.06 1.52 16.46
N ASP A 279 -5.31 1.95 16.68
CA ASP A 279 -6.49 1.41 16.00
C ASP A 279 -6.86 2.21 14.73
N ARG A 280 -6.08 3.25 14.39
CA ARG A 280 -6.51 4.35 13.51
C ARG A 280 -5.58 4.64 12.33
N VAL A 281 -4.31 4.21 12.40
CA VAL A 281 -3.26 4.71 11.51
C VAL A 281 -2.54 3.59 10.80
N LYS A 282 -2.60 3.61 9.46
CA LYS A 282 -1.66 2.90 8.60
C LYS A 282 -0.27 3.47 8.89
N ARG A 283 0.62 2.64 9.40
CA ARG A 283 2.05 2.92 9.44
C ARG A 283 2.67 2.33 8.17
N SER A 284 2.73 3.15 7.13
CA SER A 284 3.21 2.69 5.84
C SER A 284 4.69 2.27 5.86
N ILE A 285 5.07 1.41 4.91
CA ILE A 285 6.46 1.18 4.55
C ILE A 285 6.59 1.14 3.05
N VAL A 286 7.53 1.92 2.53
CA VAL A 286 7.75 2.05 1.10
C VAL A 286 9.22 1.85 0.77
N THR A 287 9.48 1.18 -0.34
CA THR A 287 10.82 1.04 -0.91
C THR A 287 11.10 2.22 -1.84
N GLY A 288 12.37 2.66 -1.90
CA GLY A 288 12.80 3.60 -2.94
C GLY A 288 12.73 2.96 -4.33
N CYS A 289 12.87 3.78 -5.38
CA CYS A 289 13.00 3.26 -6.73
C CYS A 289 14.46 3.40 -7.22
N GLU A 290 14.79 2.67 -8.28
CA GLU A 290 16.07 2.79 -9.01
C GLU A 290 17.31 2.77 -8.09
N TYR A 291 18.09 3.86 -8.04
CA TYR A 291 19.30 3.97 -7.22
C TYR A 291 19.01 3.87 -5.71
N ASP A 292 17.79 4.21 -5.29
CA ASP A 292 17.32 4.17 -3.91
C ASP A 292 16.54 2.89 -3.58
N ALA A 293 16.43 1.92 -4.49
CA ALA A 293 15.71 0.66 -4.28
C ALA A 293 16.24 -0.21 -3.11
N ARG A 294 17.40 0.16 -2.55
CA ARG A 294 17.94 -0.45 -1.33
C ARG A 294 17.35 0.13 -0.04
N TYR A 295 16.76 1.32 -0.09
CA TYR A 295 16.28 2.05 1.08
C TYR A 295 14.78 1.88 1.24
N LEU A 296 14.36 1.84 2.51
CA LEU A 296 12.96 1.85 2.90
C LEU A 296 12.69 3.09 3.73
N ALA A 297 11.46 3.57 3.69
CA ALA A 297 10.99 4.63 4.58
C ALA A 297 9.74 4.19 5.34
N THR A 298 9.66 4.48 6.64
CA THR A 298 8.47 4.25 7.46
C THR A 298 8.25 5.42 8.43
N PRO A 299 7.01 5.87 8.66
CA PRO A 299 6.76 6.99 9.56
C PRO A 299 6.77 6.54 11.02
N ALA A 300 7.04 7.51 11.89
CA ALA A 300 7.02 7.39 13.33
C ALA A 300 6.31 8.62 13.91
N THR A 301 4.98 8.50 14.07
CA THR A 301 4.13 9.64 14.43
C THR A 301 4.33 10.11 15.86
N ALA A 302 4.87 9.28 16.76
CA ALA A 302 5.17 9.67 18.14
C ALA A 302 6.35 10.65 18.20
N GLU A 303 7.32 10.47 17.30
CA GLU A 303 8.54 11.26 17.20
C GLU A 303 8.43 12.41 16.18
N ASP A 304 7.29 12.55 15.49
CA ASP A 304 7.11 13.46 14.37
C ASP A 304 8.24 13.31 13.32
N ALA A 305 8.51 12.06 12.93
CA ALA A 305 9.65 11.69 12.10
C ALA A 305 9.31 10.65 11.01
N VAL A 306 10.19 10.53 10.02
CA VAL A 306 10.23 9.44 9.05
C VAL A 306 11.60 8.77 9.14
N PHE A 307 11.62 7.47 9.40
CA PHE A 307 12.83 6.68 9.52
C PHE A 307 13.20 6.07 8.17
N ILE A 308 14.49 6.10 7.86
CA ILE A 308 15.10 5.48 6.67
C ILE A 308 15.84 4.22 7.12
N ILE A 309 15.58 3.11 6.45
CA ILE A 309 16.19 1.80 6.70
C ILE A 309 17.02 1.44 5.47
N ASP A 310 18.27 1.03 5.66
CA ASP A 310 19.02 0.36 4.60
C ASP A 310 18.56 -1.09 4.59
N GLY A 311 17.70 -1.42 3.64
CA GLY A 311 17.12 -2.74 3.51
C GLY A 311 18.09 -3.78 2.98
N GLN A 312 19.23 -3.41 2.41
CA GLN A 312 20.26 -4.39 2.04
C GLN A 312 21.11 -4.77 3.26
N ARG A 313 21.50 -3.78 4.06
CA ARG A 313 22.24 -3.99 5.31
C ARG A 313 21.32 -4.38 6.47
N GLN A 314 20.01 -4.25 6.29
CA GLN A 314 18.96 -4.50 7.25
C GLN A 314 19.23 -3.76 8.58
N VAL A 315 19.44 -2.45 8.50
CA VAL A 315 19.71 -1.55 9.64
C VAL A 315 19.04 -0.18 9.44
N VAL A 316 18.67 0.49 10.53
CA VAL A 316 18.21 1.88 10.49
C VAL A 316 19.38 2.79 10.12
N SER A 317 19.20 3.61 9.08
CA SER A 317 20.26 4.49 8.53
C SER A 317 20.16 5.93 9.01
N GLY A 318 18.95 6.39 9.35
CA GLY A 318 18.71 7.75 9.82
C GLY A 318 17.22 8.09 9.85
N HIS A 319 16.90 9.34 10.14
CA HIS A 319 15.52 9.81 10.15
C HIS A 319 15.42 11.30 9.83
N ALA A 320 14.38 11.67 9.09
CA ALA A 320 13.98 13.06 8.90
C ALA A 320 13.01 13.47 10.02
N GLN A 321 13.19 14.67 10.58
CA GLN A 321 12.43 15.17 11.73
C GLN A 321 11.43 16.27 11.35
N LYS A 322 10.55 16.62 12.30
CA LYS A 322 9.53 17.67 12.18
C LYS A 322 8.43 17.36 11.16
N ILE A 323 8.25 16.08 10.84
CA ILE A 323 7.23 15.57 9.94
C ILE A 323 6.06 15.07 10.79
N ARG A 324 5.20 16.02 11.18
CA ARG A 324 4.03 15.70 12.02
C ARG A 324 3.00 14.90 11.23
N GLY A 325 2.40 13.92 11.89
CA GLY A 325 1.21 13.24 11.37
C GLY A 325 1.42 12.44 10.08
N ALA A 326 2.67 12.07 9.75
CA ALA A 326 2.98 11.22 8.60
C ALA A 326 2.35 9.83 8.75
N GLN A 327 1.50 9.41 7.80
CA GLN A 327 0.87 8.09 7.81
C GLN A 327 1.18 7.28 6.55
N ALA A 328 0.96 7.90 5.39
CA ALA A 328 1.39 7.37 4.10
C ALA A 328 2.69 8.05 3.63
N LEU A 329 3.54 7.26 3.00
CA LEU A 329 4.76 7.69 2.37
C LEU A 329 4.73 7.22 0.91
N VAL A 330 5.51 7.89 0.09
CA VAL A 330 5.78 7.49 -1.29
C VAL A 330 7.16 8.02 -1.61
N TRP A 331 7.93 7.25 -2.37
CA TRP A 331 9.17 7.70 -2.95
C TRP A 331 8.89 8.35 -4.30
N VAL A 332 9.49 9.52 -4.50
CA VAL A 332 9.52 10.19 -5.80
C VAL A 332 10.99 10.21 -6.20
N SER A 333 11.30 9.53 -7.29
CA SER A 333 12.63 9.50 -7.86
C SER A 333 12.53 9.81 -9.35
N GLY A 334 13.49 10.58 -9.84
CA GLY A 334 13.78 10.78 -11.25
C GLY A 334 15.13 10.20 -11.61
N GLU A 335 15.41 10.18 -12.92
CA GLU A 335 16.69 9.74 -13.49
C GLU A 335 17.91 10.46 -12.88
#